data_AF-A0A3R6YMS9-F1
#
_entry.id   AF-A0A3R6YMS9-F1
#
_cell.length_a   1.000
_cell.length_b   1.000
_cell.length_c   1.000
_cell.angle_alpha   90.00
_cell.angle_beta   90.00
_cell.angle_gamma   90.00
#
_symmetry.space_group_name_H-M   'P 1'
#
loop_
_entity.id
_entity.type
_entity.pdbx_description
1 polymer ?
#
loop_
_entity_poly.entity_id
_entity_poly.type
_entity_poly.pdbx_seq_one_letter_code
_entity_poly.pdbx_strand_id
1 'polypeptide(L)'
;MELAWGEQFHVTSGLCRMDIASGDNKSFYRALFFLMRHVGRRGCVRSAFEIAKLIWSLDPKGDPLHVLLCLDYYALSARQCQFVVDLFESNTEIVFRTDKAVAVPSLAPVTVAALPGLQMSVALARYLLGDVARATADLASTLSKFPQVLVPLTEKCGISTTSSTFLLAQDVICSAVFANAPHLDDHGVVSHLLHIYVTRHASLWKVNDIQSFLLQAAVQASASYNRGTFVTELPPLVHKYKRAMSPGTTRRVADTVCSLRRTGRLDFSDEVTTLPPDHPMMMQPGARGGDADGMLDLDNMDPAMIAQLQAQLEAEQARNGGNLPADAHPLLLFLQTLLPWNRLQQPGAQRPANFDENPVYQPADE
;
A
#
# COMPACT_ATOMS: atom_id res chain seq x y z
N MET A 1 -11.27 -24.12 -5.23
CA MET A 1 -11.89 -22.77 -5.25
C MET A 1 -12.63 -22.51 -6.55
N GLU A 2 -12.21 -23.10 -7.68
CA GLU A 2 -12.96 -23.05 -8.94
C GLU A 2 -14.38 -23.64 -8.83
N LEU A 3 -14.59 -24.63 -7.96
CA LEU A 3 -15.91 -25.21 -7.66
C LEU A 3 -16.70 -24.48 -6.57
N ALA A 4 -16.14 -23.42 -5.95
CA ALA A 4 -16.79 -22.67 -4.87
C ALA A 4 -17.50 -21.42 -5.39
N TRP A 5 -17.40 -21.12 -6.67
CA TRP A 5 -17.97 -19.95 -7.30
C TRP A 5 -19.24 -20.35 -8.02
N GLY A 6 -20.34 -19.62 -7.76
CA GLY A 6 -21.54 -19.79 -8.56
C GLY A 6 -21.24 -19.46 -10.02
N GLU A 7 -22.00 -20.03 -10.95
CA GLU A 7 -21.81 -19.85 -12.41
C GLU A 7 -21.81 -18.37 -12.85
N GLN A 8 -22.37 -17.47 -12.04
CA GLN A 8 -22.43 -16.03 -12.30
C GLN A 8 -21.21 -15.23 -11.79
N PHE A 9 -20.34 -15.85 -10.97
CA PHE A 9 -19.21 -15.16 -10.35
C PHE A 9 -17.97 -15.23 -11.26
N HIS A 10 -17.84 -14.24 -12.13
CA HIS A 10 -16.65 -14.04 -12.97
C HIS A 10 -15.73 -12.96 -12.37
N VAL A 11 -14.70 -13.39 -11.64
CA VAL A 11 -13.69 -12.48 -11.04
C VAL A 11 -13.01 -11.58 -12.07
N THR A 12 -12.79 -12.10 -13.28
CA THR A 12 -12.14 -11.37 -14.39
C THR A 12 -13.01 -10.28 -15.01
N SER A 13 -14.34 -10.35 -14.83
CA SER A 13 -15.27 -9.35 -15.38
C SER A 13 -15.21 -8.01 -14.65
N GLY A 14 -14.71 -7.99 -13.41
CA GLY A 14 -14.73 -6.80 -12.56
C GLY A 14 -16.14 -6.32 -12.19
N LEU A 15 -17.19 -7.12 -12.44
CA LEU A 15 -18.60 -6.80 -12.11
C LEU A 15 -19.09 -7.51 -10.84
N CYS A 16 -18.29 -8.41 -10.29
CA CYS A 16 -18.61 -9.11 -9.04
C CYS A 16 -18.51 -8.13 -7.86
N ARG A 17 -19.66 -7.76 -7.30
CA ARG A 17 -19.74 -6.91 -6.10
C ARG A 17 -19.91 -7.77 -4.87
N MET A 18 -19.29 -7.37 -3.77
CA MET A 18 -19.40 -8.09 -2.50
C MET A 18 -19.48 -7.10 -1.35
N ASP A 19 -20.58 -7.14 -0.59
CA ASP A 19 -20.74 -6.28 0.56
C ASP A 19 -19.90 -6.78 1.75
N ILE A 20 -19.16 -5.88 2.39
CA ILE A 20 -18.30 -6.22 3.54
C ILE A 20 -19.11 -6.56 4.79
N ALA A 21 -20.32 -6.02 4.93
CA ALA A 21 -21.18 -6.23 6.10
C ALA A 21 -21.86 -7.61 6.09
N SER A 22 -21.85 -8.30 4.95
CA SER A 22 -22.51 -9.60 4.79
C SER A 22 -21.63 -10.75 5.27
N GLY A 23 -22.10 -11.48 6.29
CA GLY A 23 -21.52 -12.76 6.75
C GLY A 23 -20.01 -12.71 7.01
N ASP A 24 -19.29 -13.67 6.44
CA ASP A 24 -17.83 -13.81 6.60
C ASP A 24 -17.00 -12.99 5.60
N ASN A 25 -17.63 -12.17 4.74
CA ASN A 25 -16.94 -11.42 3.69
C ASN A 25 -15.85 -10.49 4.23
N LYS A 26 -16.03 -9.98 5.45
CA LYS A 26 -15.02 -9.16 6.14
C LYS A 26 -13.67 -9.88 6.29
N SER A 27 -13.69 -11.19 6.53
CA SER A 27 -12.45 -11.98 6.65
C SER A 27 -11.72 -12.06 5.30
N PHE A 28 -12.47 -12.25 4.21
CA PHE A 28 -11.94 -12.27 2.85
C PHE A 28 -11.33 -10.93 2.44
N TYR A 29 -12.04 -9.82 2.68
CA TYR A 29 -11.53 -8.47 2.49
C TYR A 29 -10.20 -8.24 3.23
N ARG A 30 -10.13 -8.64 4.51
CA ARG A 30 -8.90 -8.54 5.31
C ARG A 30 -7.76 -9.39 4.74
N ALA A 31 -8.05 -10.62 4.31
CA ALA A 31 -7.05 -11.51 3.74
C ALA A 31 -6.44 -10.92 2.46
N LEU A 32 -7.28 -10.39 1.55
CA LEU A 32 -6.81 -9.72 0.34
C LEU A 32 -5.96 -8.48 0.66
N PHE A 33 -6.39 -7.67 1.63
CA PHE A 33 -5.64 -6.48 2.03
C PHE A 33 -4.28 -6.82 2.63
N PHE A 34 -4.20 -7.84 3.49
CA PHE A 34 -2.92 -8.28 4.03
C PHE A 34 -2.00 -8.83 2.95
N LEU A 35 -2.53 -9.57 1.98
CA LEU A 35 -1.75 -10.02 0.84
C LEU A 35 -1.23 -8.85 0.01
N MET A 36 -2.09 -7.89 -0.35
CA MET A 36 -1.70 -6.67 -1.07
C MET A 36 -0.52 -5.98 -0.38
N ARG A 37 -0.60 -5.80 0.95
CA ARG A 37 0.46 -5.18 1.75
C ARG A 37 1.73 -6.02 1.77
N HIS A 38 1.62 -7.33 1.96
CA HIS A 38 2.78 -8.23 2.03
C HIS A 38 3.54 -8.28 0.70
N VAL A 39 2.81 -8.39 -0.41
CA VAL A 39 3.36 -8.39 -1.76
C VAL A 39 3.95 -7.01 -2.10
N GLY A 40 3.30 -5.92 -1.70
CA GLY A 40 3.82 -4.56 -1.84
C GLY A 40 5.15 -4.35 -1.12
N ARG A 41 5.27 -4.82 0.13
CA ARG A 41 6.50 -4.74 0.94
C ARG A 41 7.67 -5.54 0.39
N ARG A 42 7.38 -6.60 -0.37
CA ARG A 42 8.39 -7.39 -1.10
C ARG A 42 8.85 -6.72 -2.40
N GLY A 43 8.32 -5.55 -2.74
CA GLY A 43 8.66 -4.83 -3.98
C GLY A 43 7.89 -5.34 -5.21
N CYS A 44 6.97 -6.29 -5.06
CA CYS A 44 6.15 -6.81 -6.16
C CYS A 44 4.98 -5.87 -6.47
N VAL A 45 5.29 -4.63 -6.86
CA VAL A 45 4.32 -3.53 -7.01
C VAL A 45 3.22 -3.80 -8.03
N ARG A 46 3.54 -4.51 -9.13
CA ARG A 46 2.55 -4.89 -10.16
C ARG A 46 1.51 -5.85 -9.60
N SER A 47 1.94 -6.88 -8.87
CA SER A 47 1.02 -7.84 -8.25
C SER A 47 0.19 -7.18 -7.15
N ALA A 48 0.80 -6.31 -6.33
CA ALA A 48 0.08 -5.53 -5.33
C ALA A 48 -0.99 -4.63 -5.97
N PHE A 49 -0.69 -4.01 -7.12
CA PHE A 49 -1.64 -3.21 -7.88
C PHE A 49 -2.85 -4.03 -8.36
N GLU A 50 -2.62 -5.23 -8.93
CA GLU A 50 -3.72 -6.09 -9.38
C GLU A 50 -4.62 -6.54 -8.22
N ILE A 51 -4.03 -6.84 -7.05
CA ILE A 51 -4.79 -7.18 -5.83
C ILE A 51 -5.56 -5.95 -5.33
N ALA A 52 -4.97 -4.76 -5.35
CA ALA A 52 -5.64 -3.52 -4.97
C ALA A 52 -6.85 -3.23 -5.87
N LYS A 53 -6.71 -3.41 -7.20
CA LYS A 53 -7.83 -3.32 -8.15
C LYS A 53 -8.91 -4.35 -7.86
N LEU A 54 -8.54 -5.59 -7.54
CA LEU A 54 -9.49 -6.62 -7.15
C LEU A 54 -10.30 -6.17 -5.93
N ILE A 55 -9.63 -5.75 -4.85
CA ILE A 55 -10.31 -5.29 -3.63
C ILE A 55 -11.26 -4.12 -3.94
N TRP A 56 -10.78 -3.13 -4.71
CA TRP A 56 -11.59 -1.97 -5.09
C TRP A 56 -12.79 -2.36 -5.97
N SER A 57 -12.64 -3.33 -6.87
CA SER A 57 -13.73 -3.80 -7.74
C SER A 57 -14.90 -4.43 -6.98
N LEU A 58 -14.67 -4.94 -5.76
CA LEU A 58 -15.72 -5.56 -4.95
C LEU A 58 -16.72 -4.52 -4.41
N ASP A 59 -16.26 -3.32 -4.05
CA ASP A 59 -17.10 -2.17 -3.71
C ASP A 59 -16.43 -0.81 -4.06
N PRO A 60 -16.51 -0.38 -5.34
CA PRO A 60 -15.80 0.81 -5.82
C PRO A 60 -16.23 2.12 -5.15
N LYS A 61 -17.52 2.22 -4.77
CA LYS A 61 -18.10 3.43 -4.16
C LYS A 61 -17.88 3.47 -2.64
N GLY A 62 -18.04 2.32 -1.97
CA GLY A 62 -17.93 2.23 -0.52
C GLY A 62 -16.49 2.18 -0.03
N ASP A 63 -15.56 1.58 -0.79
CA ASP A 63 -14.15 1.38 -0.44
C ASP A 63 -13.92 1.09 1.06
N PRO A 64 -14.41 -0.07 1.55
CA PRO A 64 -14.48 -0.33 2.99
C PRO A 64 -13.12 -0.49 3.68
N LEU A 65 -12.06 -0.76 2.91
CA LEU A 65 -10.68 -0.87 3.39
C LEU A 65 -9.82 0.34 3.03
N HIS A 66 -10.40 1.38 2.42
CA HIS A 66 -9.70 2.60 2.03
C HIS A 66 -8.54 2.37 1.04
N VAL A 67 -8.67 1.38 0.15
CA VAL A 67 -7.63 1.01 -0.82
C VAL A 67 -7.34 2.13 -1.80
N LEU A 68 -8.30 3.04 -2.04
CA LEU A 68 -8.08 4.23 -2.88
C LEU A 68 -6.91 5.10 -2.41
N LEU A 69 -6.55 5.07 -1.11
CA LEU A 69 -5.44 5.87 -0.56
C LEU A 69 -4.04 5.35 -0.94
N CYS A 70 -3.95 4.13 -1.50
CA CYS A 70 -2.68 3.54 -1.94
C CYS A 70 -2.73 2.93 -3.35
N LEU A 71 -3.91 2.90 -3.99
CA LEU A 71 -4.10 2.35 -5.33
C LEU A 71 -3.29 3.13 -6.38
N ASP A 72 -3.27 4.46 -6.25
CA ASP A 72 -2.50 5.38 -7.07
C ASP A 72 -0.99 5.15 -6.96
N TYR A 73 -0.48 4.97 -5.74
CA TYR A 73 0.92 4.62 -5.49
C TYR A 73 1.34 3.36 -6.25
N TYR A 74 0.54 2.29 -6.14
CA TYR A 74 0.84 1.02 -6.81
C TYR A 74 0.73 1.15 -8.33
N ALA A 75 -0.23 1.93 -8.84
CA ALA A 75 -0.37 2.20 -10.27
C ALA A 75 0.87 2.92 -10.84
N LEU A 76 1.30 4.01 -10.18
CA LEU A 76 2.47 4.80 -10.58
C LEU A 76 3.76 3.97 -10.50
N SER A 77 3.93 3.22 -9.41
CA SER A 77 5.08 2.32 -9.24
C SER A 77 5.12 1.22 -10.30
N ALA A 78 3.96 0.73 -10.73
CA ALA A 78 3.81 -0.26 -11.81
C ALA A 78 3.82 0.36 -13.23
N ARG A 79 4.14 1.65 -13.36
CA ARG A 79 4.14 2.41 -14.63
C ARG A 79 2.79 2.46 -15.36
N GLN A 80 1.69 2.21 -14.65
CA GLN A 80 0.33 2.31 -15.18
C GLN A 80 -0.22 3.72 -14.99
N CYS A 81 0.45 4.72 -15.58
CA CYS A 81 0.11 6.13 -15.38
C CYS A 81 -1.27 6.48 -15.95
N GLN A 82 -1.65 5.89 -17.09
CA GLN A 82 -2.97 6.09 -17.71
C GLN A 82 -4.11 5.72 -16.77
N PHE A 83 -3.98 4.61 -16.03
CA PHE A 83 -5.00 4.19 -15.06
C PHE A 83 -5.29 5.26 -14.01
N VAL A 84 -4.28 6.01 -13.56
CA VAL A 84 -4.48 7.08 -12.55
C VAL A 84 -5.24 8.25 -13.14
N VAL A 85 -4.96 8.61 -14.39
CA VAL A 85 -5.69 9.65 -15.13
C VAL A 85 -7.14 9.22 -15.35
N ASP A 86 -7.35 8.00 -15.84
CA ASP A 86 -8.68 7.41 -16.05
C ASP A 86 -9.48 7.36 -14.74
N LEU A 87 -8.83 6.97 -13.63
CA LEU A 87 -9.45 6.93 -12.31
C LEU A 87 -9.93 8.31 -11.87
N PHE A 88 -9.12 9.34 -12.09
CA PHE A 88 -9.46 10.73 -11.75
C PHE A 88 -10.62 11.25 -12.61
N GLU A 89 -10.66 10.90 -13.89
CA GLU A 89 -11.68 11.33 -14.85
C GLU A 89 -12.96 10.48 -14.80
N SER A 90 -12.91 9.31 -14.14
CA SER A 90 -14.04 8.36 -14.04
C SER A 90 -15.29 8.90 -13.35
N ASN A 91 -15.20 10.04 -12.65
CA ASN A 91 -16.27 10.62 -11.82
C ASN A 91 -16.88 9.62 -10.82
N THR A 92 -16.09 8.64 -10.36
CA THR A 92 -16.56 7.64 -9.39
C THR A 92 -16.96 8.34 -8.09
N GLU A 93 -18.22 8.15 -7.68
CA GLU A 93 -18.78 8.74 -6.47
C GLU A 93 -18.30 8.04 -5.21
N ILE A 94 -17.97 8.84 -4.19
CA ILE A 94 -17.65 8.36 -2.85
C ILE A 94 -18.95 8.22 -2.06
N VAL A 95 -19.28 6.99 -1.68
CA VAL A 95 -20.45 6.70 -0.84
C VAL A 95 -20.00 6.23 0.55
N PHE A 96 -20.76 6.62 1.57
CA PHE A 96 -20.61 6.10 2.93
C PHE A 96 -21.68 5.04 3.19
N ARG A 97 -21.26 3.78 3.31
CA ARG A 97 -22.16 2.67 3.69
C ARG A 97 -22.17 2.51 5.21
N THR A 98 -23.35 2.58 5.82
CA THR A 98 -23.54 2.18 7.22
C THR A 98 -24.46 0.97 7.29
N ASP A 99 -24.29 0.15 8.33
CA ASP A 99 -25.01 -1.12 8.55
C ASP A 99 -26.55 -1.00 8.59
N LYS A 100 -27.11 0.22 8.62
CA LYS A 100 -28.56 0.44 8.73
C LYS A 100 -29.19 1.42 7.73
N ALA A 101 -28.40 2.12 6.91
CA ALA A 101 -28.91 2.88 5.76
C ALA A 101 -27.73 3.35 4.90
N VAL A 102 -27.94 3.44 3.58
CA VAL A 102 -27.09 4.29 2.72
C VAL A 102 -27.34 5.73 3.18
N ALA A 103 -26.34 6.36 3.79
CA ALA A 103 -26.48 7.74 4.25
C ALA A 103 -26.79 8.64 3.04
N VAL A 104 -27.83 9.46 3.22
CA VAL A 104 -28.46 10.38 2.26
C VAL A 104 -27.43 11.13 1.40
N PRO A 105 -27.70 11.33 0.09
CA PRO A 105 -26.77 12.05 -0.79
C PRO A 105 -26.55 13.46 -0.27
N SER A 106 -25.29 13.90 -0.21
CA SER A 106 -25.00 15.33 -0.21
C SER A 106 -25.63 15.95 -1.47
N LEU A 107 -26.03 17.23 -1.40
CA LEU A 107 -26.63 17.98 -2.51
C LEU A 107 -25.76 17.99 -3.79
N ALA A 108 -24.45 17.70 -3.67
CA ALA A 108 -23.54 17.48 -4.79
C ALA A 108 -22.81 16.14 -4.65
N PRO A 109 -22.65 15.37 -5.75
CA PRO A 109 -21.87 14.14 -5.74
C PRO A 109 -20.40 14.46 -5.47
N VAL A 110 -19.81 13.86 -4.44
CA VAL A 110 -18.38 13.95 -4.16
C VAL A 110 -17.70 12.80 -4.86
N THR A 111 -16.77 13.10 -5.76
CA THR A 111 -16.04 12.10 -6.54
C THR A 111 -14.66 11.80 -5.95
N VAL A 112 -14.03 10.71 -6.41
CA VAL A 112 -12.66 10.35 -6.05
C VAL A 112 -11.64 11.47 -6.34
N ALA A 113 -11.93 12.33 -7.32
CA ALA A 113 -11.11 13.50 -7.67
C ALA A 113 -10.99 14.54 -6.53
N ALA A 114 -11.86 14.48 -5.50
CA ALA A 114 -11.76 15.34 -4.32
C ALA A 114 -10.62 14.94 -3.36
N LEU A 115 -10.05 13.74 -3.51
CA LEU A 115 -8.96 13.27 -2.65
C LEU A 115 -7.65 14.03 -2.95
N PRO A 116 -7.00 14.65 -1.94
CA PRO A 116 -5.78 15.41 -2.14
C PRO A 116 -4.68 14.56 -2.80
N GLY A 117 -4.45 13.35 -2.27
CA GLY A 117 -3.42 12.45 -2.78
C GLY A 117 -3.61 12.10 -4.26
N LEU A 118 -4.86 11.82 -4.68
CA LEU A 118 -5.16 11.52 -6.08
C LEU A 118 -4.90 12.73 -6.99
N GLN A 119 -5.22 13.96 -6.55
CA GLN A 119 -4.91 15.18 -7.32
C GLN A 119 -3.39 15.32 -7.57
N MET A 120 -2.57 15.04 -6.55
CA MET A 120 -1.11 15.05 -6.70
C MET A 120 -0.61 13.91 -7.60
N SER A 121 -1.13 12.70 -7.41
CA SER A 121 -0.78 11.52 -8.21
C SER A 121 -1.13 11.68 -9.69
N VAL A 122 -2.23 12.34 -10.03
CA VAL A 122 -2.65 12.59 -11.42
C VAL A 122 -1.72 13.57 -12.12
N ALA A 123 -1.32 14.64 -11.43
CA ALA A 123 -0.34 15.58 -11.98
C ALA A 123 0.99 14.88 -12.27
N LEU A 124 1.45 14.00 -11.36
CA LEU A 124 2.62 13.17 -11.59
C LEU A 124 2.43 12.18 -12.74
N ALA A 125 1.26 11.54 -12.85
CA ALA A 125 0.94 10.64 -13.95
C ALA A 125 1.00 11.35 -15.31
N ARG A 126 0.40 12.54 -15.42
CA ARG A 126 0.42 13.36 -16.66
C ARG A 126 1.85 13.77 -17.03
N TYR A 127 2.67 14.13 -16.05
CA TYR A 127 4.08 14.41 -16.28
C TYR A 127 4.83 13.20 -16.85
N LEU A 128 4.62 12.01 -16.26
CA LEU A 128 5.23 10.76 -16.72
C LEU A 128 4.74 10.31 -18.12
N LEU A 129 3.56 10.78 -18.54
CA LEU A 129 3.02 10.56 -19.89
C LEU A 129 3.55 11.57 -20.93
N GLY A 130 4.34 12.56 -20.51
CA GLY A 130 4.96 13.57 -21.38
C GLY A 130 4.21 14.90 -21.48
N ASP A 131 3.11 15.06 -20.75
CA ASP A 131 2.24 16.23 -20.80
C ASP A 131 2.62 17.27 -19.74
N VAL A 132 3.82 17.82 -19.87
CA VAL A 132 4.47 18.62 -18.83
C VAL A 132 3.67 19.90 -18.50
N ALA A 133 3.15 20.60 -19.50
CA ALA A 133 2.47 21.89 -19.30
C ALA A 133 1.15 21.75 -18.51
N ARG A 134 0.35 20.72 -18.80
CA ARG A 134 -0.86 20.44 -18.03
C ARG A 134 -0.52 19.91 -16.65
N ALA A 135 0.46 19.00 -16.57
CA ALA A 135 0.92 18.46 -15.29
C ALA A 135 1.43 19.53 -14.31
N THR A 136 2.21 20.52 -14.78
CA THR A 136 2.71 21.62 -13.93
C THR A 136 1.57 22.50 -13.45
N ALA A 137 0.61 22.84 -14.31
CA ALA A 137 -0.56 23.62 -13.96
C ALA A 137 -1.45 22.90 -12.92
N ASP A 138 -1.69 21.60 -13.11
CA ASP A 138 -2.47 20.78 -12.18
C ASP A 138 -1.79 20.63 -10.82
N LEU A 139 -0.47 20.39 -10.81
CA LEU A 139 0.30 20.30 -9.58
C LEU A 139 0.34 21.66 -8.87
N ALA A 140 0.54 22.76 -9.60
CA ALA A 140 0.54 24.10 -9.04
C ALA A 140 -0.82 24.45 -8.41
N SER A 141 -1.93 24.12 -9.08
CA SER A 141 -3.29 24.27 -8.54
C SER A 141 -3.52 23.42 -7.29
N THR A 142 -2.90 22.24 -7.22
CA THR A 142 -3.04 21.34 -6.08
C THR A 142 -2.19 21.81 -4.89
N LEU A 143 -0.97 22.29 -5.14
CA LEU A 143 -0.08 22.87 -4.11
C LEU A 143 -0.64 24.17 -3.53
N SER A 144 -1.35 24.98 -4.32
CA SER A 144 -2.03 26.18 -3.80
C SER A 144 -3.24 25.86 -2.92
N LYS A 145 -3.86 24.67 -3.07
CA LYS A 145 -4.92 24.17 -2.17
C LYS A 145 -4.35 23.54 -0.91
N PHE A 146 -3.26 22.77 -1.04
CA PHE A 146 -2.64 21.98 0.03
C PHE A 146 -1.15 22.29 0.19
N PRO A 147 -0.76 23.52 0.56
CA PRO A 147 0.65 23.92 0.64
C PRO A 147 1.47 23.12 1.67
N GLN A 148 0.80 22.57 2.68
CA GLN A 148 1.43 21.83 3.79
C GLN A 148 2.06 20.50 3.37
N VAL A 149 1.74 20.01 2.17
CA VAL A 149 2.34 18.77 1.66
C VAL A 149 3.80 18.95 1.27
N LEU A 150 4.21 20.18 0.89
CA LEU A 150 5.51 20.41 0.26
C LEU A 150 6.67 20.10 1.21
N VAL A 151 6.69 20.72 2.39
CA VAL A 151 7.80 20.58 3.35
C VAL A 151 8.02 19.12 3.78
N PRO A 152 7.00 18.39 4.27
CA PRO A 152 7.16 16.99 4.64
C PRO A 152 7.58 16.09 3.46
N LEU A 153 7.12 16.40 2.25
CA LEU A 153 7.51 15.66 1.06
C LEU A 153 8.97 15.90 0.70
N THR A 154 9.44 17.15 0.69
CA THR A 154 10.84 17.49 0.40
C THR A 154 11.80 16.94 1.44
N GLU A 155 11.42 16.96 2.72
CA GLU A 155 12.18 16.36 3.83
C GLU A 155 12.31 14.85 3.65
N LYS A 156 11.19 14.13 3.39
CA LYS A 156 11.23 12.68 3.15
C LYS A 156 12.00 12.29 1.88
N CYS A 157 12.04 13.17 0.88
CA CYS A 157 12.82 12.94 -0.34
C CYS A 157 14.32 13.13 -0.12
N GLY A 158 14.73 13.81 0.96
CA GLY A 158 16.14 14.07 1.25
C GLY A 158 16.81 14.92 0.18
N ILE A 159 16.11 15.95 -0.33
CA ILE A 159 16.66 16.90 -1.32
C ILE A 159 17.95 17.47 -0.74
N SER A 160 19.09 16.98 -1.23
CA SER A 160 20.39 17.14 -0.60
C SER A 160 20.87 18.58 -0.69
N THR A 161 21.50 19.08 0.38
CA THR A 161 21.94 20.46 0.61
C THR A 161 22.96 21.01 -0.40
N THR A 162 23.42 20.22 -1.37
CA THR A 162 24.55 20.52 -2.25
C THR A 162 24.18 20.73 -3.73
N SER A 163 22.92 20.58 -4.12
CA SER A 163 22.47 20.74 -5.51
C SER A 163 21.78 22.09 -5.75
N SER A 164 21.78 22.59 -6.99
CA SER A 164 21.02 23.78 -7.40
C SER A 164 19.52 23.67 -7.08
N THR A 165 19.00 22.45 -7.00
CA THR A 165 17.64 22.14 -6.57
C THR A 165 17.37 22.48 -5.09
N PHE A 166 18.40 22.45 -4.22
CA PHE A 166 18.25 22.80 -2.81
C PHE A 166 17.98 24.29 -2.59
N LEU A 167 18.72 25.16 -3.30
CA LEU A 167 18.51 26.61 -3.21
C LEU A 167 17.11 26.99 -3.72
N LEU A 168 16.69 26.41 -4.85
CA LEU A 168 15.33 26.59 -5.36
C LEU A 168 14.27 26.07 -4.37
N ALA A 169 14.51 24.92 -3.74
CA ALA A 169 13.62 24.40 -2.71
C ALA A 169 13.51 25.36 -1.52
N GLN A 170 14.63 25.92 -1.06
CA GLN A 170 14.66 26.86 0.05
C GLN A 170 13.89 28.15 -0.27
N ASP A 171 14.10 28.73 -1.45
CA ASP A 171 13.39 29.94 -1.89
C ASP A 171 11.88 29.71 -1.99
N VAL A 172 11.49 28.55 -2.54
CA VAL A 172 10.08 28.14 -2.65
C VAL A 172 9.46 27.93 -1.27
N ILE A 173 10.11 27.21 -0.38
CA ILE A 173 9.60 26.94 0.97
C ILE A 173 9.42 28.26 1.75
N CYS A 174 10.34 29.21 1.59
CA CYS A 174 10.26 30.53 2.19
C CYS A 174 9.25 31.47 1.50
N SER A 175 8.69 31.09 0.34
CA SER A 175 7.72 31.93 -0.36
C SER A 175 6.43 32.09 0.45
N ALA A 176 5.70 33.18 0.19
CA ALA A 176 4.52 33.57 0.97
C ALA A 176 3.42 32.48 1.02
N VAL A 177 3.33 31.61 0.02
CA VAL A 177 2.30 30.54 -0.05
C VAL A 177 2.57 29.44 0.96
N PHE A 178 3.83 29.02 1.06
CA PHE A 178 4.22 27.89 1.90
C PHE A 178 4.59 28.34 3.32
N ALA A 179 5.21 29.52 3.46
CA ALA A 179 5.52 30.10 4.76
C ALA A 179 4.26 30.52 5.56
N ASN A 180 3.19 30.95 4.86
CA ASN A 180 1.91 31.30 5.49
C ASN A 180 0.85 30.18 5.36
N ALA A 181 1.28 28.94 5.15
CA ALA A 181 0.36 27.81 5.11
C ALA A 181 -0.43 27.75 6.43
N PRO A 182 -1.76 27.59 6.40
CA PRO A 182 -2.55 27.51 7.62
C PRO A 182 -2.17 26.27 8.41
N HIS A 183 -2.15 26.39 9.74
CA HIS A 183 -2.01 25.24 10.62
C HIS A 183 -3.26 24.36 10.49
N LEU A 184 -3.11 23.09 10.09
CA LEU A 184 -4.21 22.11 10.17
C LEU A 184 -4.22 21.44 11.52
N ASP A 185 -5.40 21.01 11.94
CA ASP A 185 -5.52 20.13 13.10
C ASP A 185 -4.76 18.82 12.86
N ASP A 186 -3.90 18.43 13.80
CA ASP A 186 -3.14 17.17 13.74
C ASP A 186 -4.04 15.93 13.62
N HIS A 187 -5.29 16.06 14.10
CA HIS A 187 -6.33 15.02 14.04
C HIS A 187 -7.40 15.29 12.96
N GLY A 188 -7.15 16.29 12.10
CA GLY A 188 -7.98 16.65 10.97
C GLY A 188 -7.84 15.66 9.82
N VAL A 189 -8.90 15.50 9.02
CA VAL A 189 -8.91 14.57 7.88
C VAL A 189 -7.93 14.99 6.80
N VAL A 190 -7.81 16.29 6.52
CA VAL A 190 -6.89 16.83 5.53
C VAL A 190 -5.44 16.50 5.91
N SER A 191 -5.02 16.86 7.12
CA SER A 191 -3.67 16.56 7.63
C SER A 191 -3.36 15.05 7.54
N HIS A 192 -4.32 14.22 7.94
CA HIS A 192 -4.16 12.76 7.88
C HIS A 192 -3.99 12.21 6.45
N LEU A 193 -4.81 12.66 5.50
CA LEU A 193 -4.71 12.23 4.11
C LEU A 193 -3.39 12.67 3.47
N LEU A 194 -2.95 13.90 3.75
CA LEU A 194 -1.64 14.40 3.30
C LEU A 194 -0.50 13.58 3.90
N HIS A 195 -0.57 13.23 5.19
CA HIS A 195 0.43 12.39 5.84
C HIS A 195 0.51 10.98 5.25
N ILE A 196 -0.63 10.33 4.99
CA ILE A 196 -0.68 9.03 4.29
C ILE A 196 -0.03 9.15 2.91
N TYR A 197 -0.44 10.17 2.15
CA TYR A 197 0.09 10.41 0.80
C TYR A 197 1.61 10.57 0.83
N VAL A 198 2.14 11.49 1.66
CA VAL A 198 3.58 11.75 1.79
C VAL A 198 4.33 10.49 2.22
N THR A 199 3.83 9.77 3.22
CA THR A 199 4.48 8.55 3.72
C THR A 199 4.60 7.48 2.63
N ARG A 200 3.60 7.38 1.76
CA ARG A 200 3.57 6.36 0.71
C ARG A 200 4.27 6.76 -0.56
N HIS A 201 4.02 7.97 -1.03
CA HIS A 201 4.44 8.42 -2.35
C HIS A 201 5.83 9.01 -2.36
N ALA A 202 6.46 9.32 -1.20
CA ALA A 202 7.78 9.94 -1.15
C ALA A 202 8.85 9.23 -1.99
N SER A 203 8.81 7.91 -2.11
CA SER A 203 9.76 7.16 -2.97
C SER A 203 9.68 7.53 -4.45
N LEU A 204 8.48 7.87 -4.96
CA LEU A 204 8.27 8.30 -6.34
C LEU A 204 8.87 9.68 -6.63
N TRP A 205 8.92 10.54 -5.62
CA TRP A 205 9.44 11.91 -5.71
C TRP A 205 10.95 12.00 -5.49
N LYS A 206 11.66 10.88 -5.27
CA LYS A 206 13.13 10.86 -5.11
C LYS A 206 13.90 11.06 -6.42
N VAL A 207 13.25 10.89 -7.57
CA VAL A 207 13.91 11.03 -8.88
C VAL A 207 14.19 12.50 -9.17
N ASN A 208 15.43 12.84 -9.58
CA ASN A 208 15.86 14.22 -9.81
C ASN A 208 14.94 15.01 -10.76
N ASP A 209 14.54 14.41 -11.87
CA ASP A 209 13.64 15.05 -12.84
C ASP A 209 12.28 15.38 -12.21
N ILE A 210 11.74 14.45 -11.41
CA ILE A 210 10.48 14.61 -10.69
C ILE A 210 10.60 15.67 -9.59
N GLN A 211 11.75 15.78 -8.92
CA GLN A 211 12.03 16.85 -7.96
C GLN A 211 12.08 18.22 -8.65
N SER A 212 12.75 18.32 -9.80
CA SER A 212 12.80 19.55 -10.57
C SER A 212 11.39 19.99 -11.00
N PHE A 213 10.56 19.04 -11.44
CA PHE A 213 9.15 19.25 -11.76
C PHE A 213 8.33 19.73 -10.56
N LEU A 214 8.49 19.09 -9.39
CA LEU A 214 7.83 19.50 -8.14
C LEU A 214 8.14 20.96 -7.80
N LEU A 215 9.43 21.32 -7.85
CA LEU A 215 9.89 22.67 -7.53
C LEU A 215 9.40 23.70 -8.54
N GLN A 216 9.40 23.40 -9.84
CA GLN A 216 8.85 24.27 -10.88
C GLN A 216 7.36 24.53 -10.66
N ALA A 217 6.57 23.49 -10.37
CA ALA A 217 5.15 23.64 -10.07
C ALA A 217 4.92 24.46 -8.79
N ALA A 218 5.79 24.30 -7.78
CA ALA A 218 5.71 25.08 -6.55
C ALA A 218 6.08 26.57 -6.77
N VAL A 219 7.07 26.88 -7.63
CA VAL A 219 7.35 28.26 -8.08
C VAL A 219 6.13 28.85 -8.78
N GLN A 220 5.50 28.10 -9.68
CA GLN A 220 4.28 28.55 -10.37
C GLN A 220 3.11 28.78 -9.40
N ALA A 221 2.92 27.90 -8.42
CA ALA A 221 1.95 28.08 -7.35
C ALA A 221 2.25 29.35 -6.53
N SER A 222 3.54 29.64 -6.29
CA SER A 222 3.97 30.81 -5.54
C SER A 222 3.63 32.14 -6.23
N ALA A 223 3.68 32.16 -7.56
CA ALA A 223 3.33 33.32 -8.37
C ALA A 223 1.84 33.65 -8.34
N SER A 224 0.97 32.65 -8.13
CA SER A 224 -0.50 32.79 -8.11
C SER A 224 -1.08 32.78 -6.69
N TYR A 225 -0.32 33.28 -5.71
CA TYR A 225 -0.69 33.22 -4.30
C TYR A 225 -2.04 33.88 -3.99
N ASN A 226 -2.95 33.11 -3.40
CA ASN A 226 -4.18 33.63 -2.84
C ASN A 226 -4.56 32.82 -1.59
N ARG A 227 -4.65 33.46 -0.42
CA ARG A 227 -5.02 32.76 0.84
C ARG A 227 -6.39 32.09 0.79
N GLY A 228 -7.31 32.58 -0.04
CA GLY A 228 -8.65 32.01 -0.18
C GLY A 228 -8.68 30.66 -0.90
N THR A 229 -7.58 30.19 -1.50
CA THR A 229 -7.52 28.89 -2.16
C THR A 229 -7.22 27.73 -1.21
N PHE A 230 -6.77 28.03 0.00
CA PHE A 230 -6.40 27.01 0.98
C PHE A 230 -7.61 26.18 1.40
N VAL A 231 -7.47 24.86 1.30
CA VAL A 231 -8.51 23.92 1.71
C VAL A 231 -8.19 23.40 3.11
N THR A 232 -8.96 23.85 4.10
CA THR A 232 -8.85 23.40 5.50
C THR A 232 -9.82 22.26 5.83
N GLU A 233 -10.96 22.20 5.14
CA GLU A 233 -12.00 21.19 5.34
C GLU A 233 -12.36 20.48 4.04
N LEU A 234 -12.62 19.17 4.13
CA LEU A 234 -13.07 18.35 3.01
C LEU A 234 -14.55 17.98 3.19
N PRO A 235 -15.27 17.67 2.08
CA PRO A 235 -16.66 17.27 2.13
C PRO A 235 -16.90 16.12 3.12
N PRO A 236 -18.02 16.10 3.87
CA PRO A 236 -18.32 15.10 4.91
C PRO A 236 -18.14 13.63 4.47
N LEU A 237 -18.42 13.32 3.20
CA LEU A 237 -18.27 11.97 2.64
C LEU A 237 -16.82 11.48 2.63
N VAL A 238 -15.85 12.38 2.53
CA VAL A 238 -14.40 12.07 2.56
C VAL A 238 -13.94 11.75 3.99
N HIS A 239 -14.70 12.15 5.02
CA HIS A 239 -14.33 11.86 6.42
C HIS A 239 -14.37 10.36 6.74
N LYS A 240 -14.94 9.50 5.88
CA LYS A 240 -14.83 8.05 6.03
C LYS A 240 -13.37 7.57 6.10
N TYR A 241 -12.50 8.22 5.32
CA TYR A 241 -11.06 7.93 5.30
C TYR A 241 -10.34 8.33 6.58
N LYS A 242 -10.99 9.08 7.49
CA LYS A 242 -10.49 9.29 8.85
C LYS A 242 -10.33 7.96 9.60
N ARG A 243 -11.11 6.92 9.27
CA ARG A 243 -10.97 5.59 9.90
C ARG A 243 -9.71 4.82 9.45
N ALA A 244 -9.03 5.27 8.39
CA ALA A 244 -7.69 4.80 8.05
C ALA A 244 -6.61 5.27 9.06
N MET A 245 -6.97 6.13 10.03
CA MET A 245 -6.07 6.55 11.10
C MET A 245 -5.62 5.36 11.93
N SER A 246 -4.33 5.05 11.87
CA SER A 246 -3.51 4.97 13.09
C SER A 246 -2.01 4.91 12.80
N PRO A 247 -1.28 5.99 13.13
CA PRO A 247 -0.02 5.98 13.88
C PRO A 247 -0.36 6.37 15.34
N GLY A 248 -0.33 5.47 16.32
CA GLY A 248 0.75 5.47 17.31
C GLY A 248 0.43 6.30 18.56
N THR A 249 -0.51 7.25 18.48
CA THR A 249 -0.78 8.21 19.55
C THR A 249 -2.30 8.29 19.74
N THR A 250 -2.92 7.48 20.60
CA THR A 250 -3.20 7.87 22.00
C THR A 250 -3.25 6.63 22.89
N ARG A 251 -2.15 6.39 23.60
CA ARG A 251 -2.18 5.57 24.83
C ARG A 251 -2.70 6.47 25.95
N ARG A 252 -4.03 6.57 26.10
CA ARG A 252 -4.74 6.70 27.40
C ARG A 252 -6.25 6.90 27.21
N VAL A 253 -6.98 6.07 27.95
CA VAL A 253 -8.32 6.30 28.54
C VAL A 253 -9.42 6.79 27.60
N ALA A 254 -10.10 5.85 26.95
CA ALA A 254 -11.57 5.78 26.89
C ALA A 254 -12.00 4.72 25.85
N ASP A 255 -13.19 4.17 26.09
CA ASP A 255 -14.06 3.44 25.17
C ASP A 255 -13.88 1.92 25.08
N THR A 256 -14.54 1.30 26.05
CA THR A 256 -14.97 -0.10 26.21
C THR A 256 -16.04 -0.51 25.19
N VAL A 257 -16.01 -0.01 23.95
CA VAL A 257 -16.97 -0.39 22.90
C VAL A 257 -16.27 -0.42 21.54
N CYS A 258 -15.44 -1.44 21.29
CA CYS A 258 -15.07 -1.92 19.95
C CYS A 258 -14.10 -3.10 20.09
N SER A 259 -14.56 -4.34 19.87
CA SER A 259 -13.73 -5.56 19.92
C SER A 259 -12.77 -5.72 18.72
N LEU A 260 -12.42 -4.64 18.01
CA LEU A 260 -11.45 -4.63 16.91
C LEU A 260 -9.99 -4.40 17.34
N ARG A 261 -9.71 -4.32 18.65
CA ARG A 261 -8.44 -3.80 19.19
C ARG A 261 -7.22 -4.73 19.24
N ARG A 262 -7.16 -5.89 18.53
CA ARG A 262 -5.95 -6.75 18.65
C ARG A 262 -5.22 -7.24 17.40
N THR A 263 -5.80 -7.28 16.19
CA THR A 263 -5.13 -7.99 15.07
C THR A 263 -5.36 -7.42 13.66
N GLY A 264 -5.57 -6.11 13.49
CA GLY A 264 -5.81 -5.61 12.12
C GLY A 264 -5.86 -4.10 11.99
N ARG A 265 -4.72 -3.46 12.23
CA ARG A 265 -4.51 -2.05 11.91
C ARG A 265 -4.37 -1.91 10.38
N LEU A 266 -5.26 -1.17 9.73
CA LEU A 266 -5.09 -0.77 8.32
C LEU A 266 -3.98 0.27 8.29
N ASP A 267 -2.75 -0.22 8.25
CA ASP A 267 -1.55 0.59 8.21
C ASP A 267 -1.06 0.64 6.76
N PHE A 268 -1.17 1.83 6.17
CA PHE A 268 -0.69 2.10 4.83
C PHE A 268 0.83 2.33 4.82
N SER A 269 1.53 2.32 5.95
CA SER A 269 2.99 2.37 5.97
C SER A 269 3.63 1.05 5.49
N ASP A 270 4.66 1.16 4.65
CA ASP A 270 5.52 0.04 4.27
C ASP A 270 6.56 -0.29 5.34
N GLU A 271 6.67 0.54 6.38
CA GLU A 271 7.53 0.25 7.52
C GLU A 271 7.10 -1.07 8.17
N VAL A 272 7.95 -2.07 8.03
CA VAL A 272 7.89 -3.26 8.85
C VAL A 272 8.51 -2.85 10.18
N THR A 273 7.75 -2.92 11.27
CA THR A 273 8.33 -2.87 12.61
C THR A 273 9.24 -4.09 12.77
N THR A 274 10.45 -3.99 12.25
CA THR A 274 11.52 -4.91 12.60
C THR A 274 11.80 -4.70 14.07
N LEU A 275 12.11 -5.80 14.77
CA LEU A 275 12.65 -5.68 16.11
C LEU A 275 13.87 -4.73 16.04
N PRO A 276 14.08 -3.83 17.01
CA PRO A 276 15.28 -3.01 17.06
C PRO A 276 16.52 -3.89 16.85
N PRO A 277 17.58 -3.41 16.19
CA PRO A 277 18.79 -4.20 16.00
C PRO A 277 19.37 -4.71 17.34
N ASP A 278 19.09 -4.00 18.44
CA ASP A 278 19.48 -4.36 19.81
C ASP A 278 18.53 -5.37 20.49
N HIS A 279 17.50 -5.86 19.79
CA HIS A 279 16.59 -6.84 20.36
C HIS A 279 17.32 -8.18 20.56
N PRO A 280 17.18 -8.85 21.72
CA PRO A 280 17.91 -10.07 22.04
C PRO A 280 17.66 -11.24 21.08
N MET A 281 16.59 -11.18 20.27
CA MET A 281 16.31 -12.17 19.19
C MET A 281 16.99 -11.85 17.85
N MET A 282 17.49 -10.63 17.66
CA MET A 282 18.26 -10.19 16.48
C MET A 282 19.78 -10.22 16.73
N MET A 283 20.18 -10.26 18.01
CA MET A 283 21.55 -10.52 18.44
C MET A 283 21.93 -11.96 18.11
N GLN A 284 22.96 -12.16 17.29
CA GLN A 284 23.55 -13.49 17.11
C GLN A 284 24.03 -14.01 18.48
N PRO A 285 23.82 -15.29 18.81
CA PRO A 285 24.35 -15.87 20.04
C PRO A 285 25.89 -15.89 19.94
N GLY A 286 26.57 -14.89 20.50
CA GLY A 286 28.04 -14.87 20.51
C GLY A 286 28.73 -13.60 21.04
N ALA A 287 28.04 -12.47 21.25
CA ALA A 287 28.70 -11.23 21.65
C ALA A 287 28.70 -10.94 23.16
N ARG A 288 29.09 -11.93 23.99
CA ARG A 288 29.50 -11.67 25.39
C ARG A 288 30.92 -12.20 25.56
N GLY A 289 31.84 -11.28 25.86
CA GLY A 289 33.26 -11.54 25.99
C GLY A 289 33.59 -12.64 27.00
N GLY A 290 34.62 -13.40 26.64
CA GLY A 290 35.16 -14.52 27.39
C GLY A 290 35.42 -15.68 26.43
N ASP A 291 36.70 -15.90 26.14
CA ASP A 291 37.29 -17.04 25.44
C ASP A 291 37.30 -16.99 23.90
N ALA A 292 38.50 -16.69 23.40
CA ALA A 292 38.88 -16.85 22.01
C ALA A 292 39.08 -18.34 21.71
N ASP A 293 38.03 -19.02 21.26
CA ASP A 293 38.11 -20.26 20.48
C ASP A 293 36.71 -20.56 19.92
N GLY A 294 36.50 -20.27 18.63
CA GLY A 294 35.21 -20.52 17.97
C GLY A 294 34.75 -19.48 16.95
N MET A 295 35.64 -18.62 16.47
CA MET A 295 35.38 -17.84 15.25
C MET A 295 35.50 -18.80 14.06
N LEU A 296 34.37 -19.16 13.44
CA LEU A 296 34.39 -19.85 12.15
C LEU A 296 34.86 -18.85 11.10
N ASP A 297 36.16 -18.90 10.78
CA ASP A 297 36.77 -18.16 9.67
C ASP A 297 36.02 -18.48 8.37
N LEU A 298 35.25 -17.50 7.87
CA LEU A 298 34.53 -17.59 6.60
C LEU A 298 35.45 -17.79 5.37
N ASP A 299 36.75 -17.56 5.53
CA ASP A 299 37.74 -17.69 4.47
C ASP A 299 38.33 -19.11 4.34
N ASN A 300 37.95 -20.05 5.23
CA ASN A 300 38.53 -21.41 5.28
C ASN A 300 37.49 -22.54 5.36
N MET A 301 36.25 -22.33 4.89
CA MET A 301 35.28 -23.42 4.79
C MET A 301 35.65 -24.39 3.65
N ASP A 302 35.81 -25.67 3.98
CA ASP A 302 35.96 -26.73 2.99
C ASP A 302 34.78 -26.68 1.98
N PRO A 303 35.06 -26.65 0.67
CA PRO A 303 34.02 -26.51 -0.36
C PRO A 303 32.97 -27.63 -0.32
N ALA A 304 33.30 -28.77 0.27
CA ALA A 304 32.39 -29.88 0.50
C ALA A 304 31.30 -29.58 1.55
N MET A 305 31.62 -28.79 2.59
CA MET A 305 30.68 -28.42 3.65
C MET A 305 29.64 -27.42 3.14
N ILE A 306 30.08 -26.48 2.30
CA ILE A 306 29.21 -25.51 1.62
C ILE A 306 28.25 -26.24 0.66
N ALA A 307 28.76 -27.21 -0.11
CA ALA A 307 27.94 -28.02 -1.00
C ALA A 307 26.91 -28.87 -0.24
N GLN A 308 27.27 -29.43 0.93
CA GLN A 308 26.32 -30.13 1.79
C GLN A 308 25.24 -29.20 2.34
N LEU A 309 25.60 -28.00 2.76
CA LEU A 309 24.64 -27.02 3.28
C LEU A 309 23.69 -26.54 2.17
N GLN A 310 24.22 -26.30 0.96
CA GLN A 310 23.40 -25.99 -0.22
C GLN A 310 22.46 -27.15 -0.57
N ALA A 311 22.94 -28.38 -0.57
CA ALA A 311 22.11 -29.56 -0.85
C ALA A 311 21.03 -29.77 0.23
N GLN A 312 21.31 -29.49 1.50
CA GLN A 312 20.32 -29.50 2.56
C GLN A 312 19.28 -28.39 2.39
N LEU A 313 19.71 -27.18 2.01
CA LEU A 313 18.82 -26.07 1.72
C LEU A 313 17.92 -26.38 0.51
N GLU A 314 18.48 -26.97 -0.55
CA GLU A 314 17.75 -27.40 -1.74
C GLU A 314 16.77 -28.54 -1.41
N ALA A 315 17.15 -29.49 -0.57
CA ALA A 315 16.26 -30.55 -0.10
C ALA A 315 15.12 -30.02 0.78
N GLU A 316 15.40 -29.03 1.64
CA GLU A 316 14.36 -28.32 2.40
C GLU A 316 13.46 -27.45 1.51
N GLN A 317 14.03 -26.79 0.50
CA GLN A 317 13.29 -26.00 -0.49
C GLN A 317 12.45 -26.87 -1.42
N ALA A 318 12.90 -28.09 -1.73
CA ALA A 318 12.14 -29.11 -2.45
C ALA A 318 11.01 -29.69 -1.59
N ARG A 319 11.24 -29.88 -0.28
CA ARG A 319 10.19 -30.24 0.70
C ARG A 319 9.14 -29.14 0.84
N ASN A 320 9.58 -27.90 1.04
CA ASN A 320 8.73 -26.75 1.36
C ASN A 320 8.23 -25.96 0.13
N GLY A 321 8.61 -26.38 -1.09
CA GLY A 321 8.01 -25.91 -2.35
C GLY A 321 8.34 -24.46 -2.69
N GLY A 322 9.62 -24.16 -2.91
CA GLY A 322 10.09 -22.80 -3.23
C GLY A 322 10.18 -22.44 -4.72
N ASN A 323 10.00 -23.39 -5.65
CA ASN A 323 10.22 -23.10 -7.07
C ASN A 323 8.89 -22.83 -7.80
N LEU A 324 8.51 -21.56 -7.83
CA LEU A 324 7.39 -21.08 -8.64
C LEU A 324 7.92 -20.62 -10.00
N PRO A 325 7.41 -21.16 -11.12
CA PRO A 325 7.81 -20.73 -12.45
C PRO A 325 7.53 -19.22 -12.61
N ALA A 326 8.49 -18.48 -13.17
CA ALA A 326 8.43 -17.02 -13.34
C ALA A 326 7.26 -16.56 -14.25
N ASP A 327 6.69 -17.50 -14.99
CA ASP A 327 5.61 -17.41 -15.96
C ASP A 327 4.23 -17.80 -15.41
N ALA A 328 4.12 -18.12 -14.11
CA ALA A 328 2.86 -18.53 -13.50
C ALA A 328 1.85 -17.37 -13.34
N HIS A 329 0.57 -17.67 -13.60
CA HIS A 329 -0.53 -16.71 -13.45
C HIS A 329 -0.69 -16.26 -11.97
N PRO A 330 -0.78 -14.95 -11.67
CA PRO A 330 -0.72 -14.42 -10.29
C PRO A 330 -1.88 -14.88 -9.40
N LEU A 331 -3.05 -15.17 -9.98
CA LEU A 331 -4.18 -15.77 -9.25
C LEU A 331 -3.88 -17.21 -8.80
N LEU A 332 -3.13 -17.97 -9.59
CA LEU A 332 -2.81 -19.37 -9.31
C LEU A 332 -1.76 -19.45 -8.19
N LEU A 333 -0.76 -18.56 -8.26
CA LEU A 333 0.17 -18.24 -7.17
C LEU A 333 -0.59 -17.90 -5.87
N PHE A 334 -1.58 -17.01 -5.95
CA PHE A 334 -2.41 -16.62 -4.81
C PHE A 334 -3.11 -17.84 -4.17
N LEU A 335 -3.78 -18.67 -4.98
CA LEU A 335 -4.49 -19.84 -4.48
C LEU A 335 -3.56 -20.89 -3.84
N GLN A 336 -2.35 -21.08 -4.39
CA GLN A 336 -1.34 -21.96 -3.83
C GLN A 336 -0.79 -21.45 -2.49
N THR A 337 -0.65 -20.13 -2.32
CA THR A 337 -0.23 -19.55 -1.03
C THR A 337 -1.30 -19.60 0.05
N LEU A 338 -2.59 -19.66 -0.33
CA LEU A 338 -3.70 -19.77 0.62
C LEU A 338 -3.90 -21.19 1.16
N LEU A 339 -3.50 -22.21 0.40
CA LEU A 339 -3.63 -23.61 0.76
C LEU A 339 -2.33 -24.36 0.42
N PRO A 340 -1.29 -24.27 1.26
CA PRO A 340 0.03 -24.86 0.98
C PRO A 340 -0.01 -26.37 0.69
N TRP A 341 -1.04 -27.05 1.21
CA TRP A 341 -1.28 -28.49 1.04
C TRP A 341 -2.06 -28.85 -0.23
N ASN A 342 -2.70 -27.88 -0.90
CA ASN A 342 -3.48 -28.13 -2.11
C ASN A 342 -2.62 -27.93 -3.35
N ARG A 343 -1.57 -28.76 -3.46
CA ARG A 343 -0.72 -28.83 -4.66
C ARG A 343 -1.50 -29.58 -5.73
N LEU A 344 -2.04 -28.87 -6.72
CA LEU A 344 -2.56 -29.51 -7.94
C LEU A 344 -1.37 -30.21 -8.61
N GLN A 345 -1.28 -31.53 -8.43
CA GLN A 345 -0.27 -32.36 -9.07
C GLN A 345 -0.39 -32.16 -10.58
N GLN A 346 0.71 -31.79 -11.23
CA GLN A 346 0.82 -31.97 -12.68
C GLN A 346 0.57 -33.47 -12.98
N PRO A 347 -0.10 -33.81 -14.09
CA PRO A 347 -0.40 -35.20 -14.42
C PRO A 347 0.92 -35.98 -14.55
N GLY A 348 1.25 -36.78 -13.53
CA GLY A 348 2.47 -37.59 -13.47
C GLY A 348 3.19 -37.64 -12.11
N ALA A 349 2.88 -36.78 -11.15
CA ALA A 349 3.52 -36.81 -9.83
C ALA A 349 2.76 -37.72 -8.83
N GLN A 350 3.31 -38.89 -8.53
CA GLN A 350 2.76 -39.80 -7.50
C GLN A 350 2.71 -39.15 -6.11
N ARG A 351 1.63 -39.39 -5.38
CA ARG A 351 1.42 -38.97 -3.98
C ARG A 351 2.54 -39.58 -3.10
N PRO A 352 3.20 -38.81 -2.23
CA PRO A 352 4.23 -39.37 -1.35
C PRO A 352 3.58 -40.36 -0.37
N ALA A 353 4.21 -41.53 -0.20
CA ALA A 353 3.68 -42.69 0.52
C ALA A 353 3.43 -42.49 2.03
N ASN A 354 3.87 -41.37 2.61
CA ASN A 354 3.82 -41.10 4.05
C ASN A 354 2.78 -40.02 4.42
N PHE A 355 1.59 -40.09 3.82
CA PHE A 355 0.43 -39.36 4.34
C PHE A 355 -0.45 -40.36 5.07
N ASP A 356 -0.34 -40.42 6.40
CA ASP A 356 -1.31 -41.14 7.22
C ASP A 356 -2.69 -40.54 6.97
N GLU A 357 -3.64 -41.39 6.59
CA GLU A 357 -5.02 -41.01 6.38
C GLU A 357 -5.64 -40.57 7.72
N ASN A 358 -6.31 -39.42 7.69
CA ASN A 358 -6.94 -38.85 8.87
C ASN A 358 -8.13 -39.76 9.26
N PRO A 359 -8.15 -40.38 10.45
CA PRO A 359 -9.12 -41.43 10.80
C PRO A 359 -10.59 -40.96 10.88
N VAL A 360 -10.82 -39.66 10.70
CA VAL A 360 -12.16 -39.04 10.71
C VAL A 360 -12.90 -39.25 9.37
N TYR A 361 -12.20 -39.62 8.29
CA TYR A 361 -12.79 -39.79 6.95
C TYR A 361 -12.57 -41.20 6.38
N GLN A 362 -12.69 -42.23 7.22
CA GLN A 362 -12.90 -43.57 6.68
C GLN A 362 -14.36 -43.69 6.20
N PRO A 363 -14.61 -44.21 4.98
CA PRO A 363 -15.96 -44.59 4.60
C PRO A 363 -16.45 -45.67 5.58
N ALA A 364 -17.69 -45.54 6.06
CA ALA A 364 -18.31 -46.60 6.83
C ALA A 364 -18.41 -47.85 5.95
N ASP A 365 -17.80 -48.96 6.39
CA ASP A 365 -17.87 -50.25 5.72
C ASP A 365 -19.34 -50.68 5.54
N GLU A 366 -19.67 -51.16 4.34
CA GLU A 366 -20.92 -51.91 4.06
C GLU A 366 -20.94 -53.27 4.78
#